data_AF-A0AAQ4CQX7-F1
#
_entry.id   AF-A0AAQ4CQX7-F1
#
_cell.length_a   1.000
_cell.length_b   1.000
_cell.length_c   1.000
_cell.angle_alpha   90.00
_cell.angle_beta   90.00
_cell.angle_gamma   90.00
#
_symmetry.space_group_name_H-M   'P 1'
#
loop_
_entity.id
_entity.type
_entity.pdbx_description
1 polymer ?
#
loop_
_entity_poly.entity_id
_entity_poly.type
_entity_poly.pdbx_seq_one_letter_code
_entity_poly.pdbx_strand_id
1 'polypeptide(L)'
;MVCKEWKIRFKMRKAVTFKEFVDYISNEFSNIKILNNIREKIKLLRNDPFRYSKEKLGKDKYGNPMFSIEVTGDIRILYSVDPKIV
;
A
#
# COMPACT_ATOMS: atom_id res chain seq x y z
N MET A 1 12.12 18.17 -1.48
CA MET A 1 12.63 17.37 -0.34
C MET A 1 12.43 15.90 -0.70
N VAL A 2 13.51 15.13 -0.86
CA VAL A 2 13.43 13.71 -1.26
C VAL A 2 13.55 12.88 0.01
N CYS A 3 12.54 12.06 0.30
CA CYS A 3 12.59 11.13 1.43
C CYS A 3 13.72 10.12 1.21
N LYS A 4 14.55 9.88 2.23
CA LYS A 4 15.69 8.95 2.11
C LYS A 4 15.24 7.49 2.05
N GLU A 5 14.15 7.15 2.75
CA GLU A 5 13.57 5.81 2.74
C GLU A 5 12.08 5.89 3.10
N TRP A 6 11.23 5.25 2.28
CA TRP A 6 9.81 5.10 2.61
C TRP A 6 9.58 3.86 3.47
N LYS A 7 8.85 4.05 4.57
CA LYS A 7 8.43 2.96 5.47
C LYS A 7 6.96 2.65 5.27
N ILE A 8 6.65 1.37 5.09
CA ILE A 8 5.27 0.90 4.95
C ILE A 8 4.69 0.60 6.33
N ARG A 9 3.49 1.10 6.58
CA ARG A 9 2.70 0.81 7.78
C ARG A 9 1.34 0.29 7.35
N PHE A 10 0.85 -0.74 8.03
CA PHE A 10 -0.46 -1.32 7.78
C PHE A 10 -1.44 -0.81 8.82
N LYS A 11 -2.62 -0.38 8.38
CA LYS A 11 -3.70 0.08 9.26
C LYS A 11 -5.01 -0.52 8.80
N MET A 12 -5.04 -1.85 8.73
CA MET A 12 -6.25 -2.61 8.41
C MET A 12 -6.87 -3.10 9.71
N ARG A 13 -8.21 -3.24 9.75
CA ARG A 13 -8.91 -3.73 10.95
C ARG A 13 -8.40 -5.10 11.43
N LYS A 14 -7.89 -5.93 10.50
CA LYS A 14 -7.35 -7.28 10.75
C LYS A 14 -5.82 -7.36 10.70
N ALA A 15 -5.11 -6.28 10.36
CA ALA A 15 -3.66 -6.29 10.21
C ALA A 15 -3.01 -4.94 10.51
N VAL A 16 -2.16 -4.92 11.52
CA VAL A 16 -1.37 -3.77 11.95
C VAL A 16 0.12 -4.00 11.66
N THR A 17 0.55 -5.26 11.64
CA THR A 17 1.92 -5.69 11.30
C THR A 17 2.00 -6.29 9.90
N PHE A 18 3.22 -6.36 9.36
CA PHE A 18 3.47 -7.04 8.08
C PHE A 18 3.11 -8.54 8.14
N LYS A 19 3.36 -9.20 9.28
CA LYS A 19 3.01 -10.61 9.46
C LYS A 19 1.50 -10.82 9.41
N GLU A 20 0.74 -10.05 10.20
CA GLU A 20 -0.73 -10.12 10.17
C GLU A 20 -1.29 -9.79 8.79
N PHE A 21 -0.65 -8.87 8.07
CA PHE A 21 -1.02 -8.58 6.69
C PHE A 21 -0.82 -9.80 5.78
N VAL A 22 0.33 -10.48 5.86
CA VAL A 22 0.62 -11.70 5.10
C VAL A 22 -0.37 -12.81 5.45
N ASP A 23 -0.65 -13.02 6.73
CA ASP A 23 -1.61 -14.02 7.20
C ASP A 23 -3.02 -13.69 6.67
N TYR A 24 -3.43 -12.42 6.74
CA TYR A 24 -4.71 -11.96 6.21
C TYR A 24 -4.85 -12.21 4.71
N ILE A 25 -3.90 -11.76 3.89
CA ILE A 25 -4.00 -11.92 2.44
C ILE A 25 -3.92 -13.40 2.02
N SER A 26 -3.17 -14.23 2.75
CA SER A 26 -3.05 -15.67 2.45
C SER A 26 -4.34 -16.42 2.75
N ASN A 27 -5.09 -15.98 3.77
CA ASN A 27 -6.41 -16.52 4.09
C ASN A 27 -7.51 -16.06 3.10
N GLU A 28 -7.44 -14.81 2.63
CA GLU A 28 -8.46 -14.26 1.72
C GLU A 28 -8.22 -14.63 0.25
N PHE A 29 -6.96 -14.82 -0.17
CA PHE A 29 -6.61 -15.11 -1.56
C PHE A 29 -5.83 -16.41 -1.69
N SER A 30 -6.48 -17.46 -2.20
CA SER A 30 -5.82 -18.74 -2.51
C SER A 30 -4.98 -18.69 -3.79
N ASN A 31 -5.13 -17.64 -4.61
CA ASN A 31 -4.42 -17.51 -5.89
C ASN A 31 -3.04 -16.88 -5.69
N ILE A 32 -1.98 -17.67 -5.89
CA ILE A 32 -0.59 -17.24 -5.72
C ILE A 32 -0.19 -16.07 -6.63
N LYS A 33 -0.81 -15.94 -7.81
CA LYS A 33 -0.57 -14.82 -8.72
C LYS A 33 -1.03 -13.50 -8.12
N ILE A 34 -2.18 -13.51 -7.42
CA ILE A 34 -2.70 -12.34 -6.72
C ILE A 34 -1.76 -11.96 -5.58
N LEU A 35 -1.33 -12.93 -4.77
CA LEU A 35 -0.39 -12.70 -3.67
C LEU A 35 0.93 -12.09 -4.16
N ASN A 36 1.48 -12.61 -5.25
CA ASN A 36 2.68 -12.07 -5.88
C ASN A 36 2.47 -10.64 -6.41
N ASN A 37 1.33 -10.37 -7.05
CA ASN A 37 1.02 -9.02 -7.53
C ASN A 37 0.94 -8.03 -6.36
N ILE A 38 0.26 -8.39 -5.26
CA ILE A 38 0.19 -7.56 -4.05
C ILE A 38 1.59 -7.26 -3.52
N ARG A 39 2.44 -8.29 -3.41
CA ARG A 39 3.83 -8.15 -2.95
C ARG A 39 4.63 -7.20 -3.84
N GLU A 40 4.53 -7.32 -5.16
CA GLU A 40 5.22 -6.43 -6.09
C GLU A 40 4.74 -4.98 -5.98
N LYS A 41 3.42 -4.75 -5.83
CA LYS A 41 2.91 -3.38 -5.61
C LYS A 41 3.44 -2.78 -4.31
N ILE A 42 3.51 -3.55 -3.23
CA ILE A 42 4.09 -3.10 -1.96
C ILE A 42 5.57 -2.70 -2.13
N LYS A 43 6.36 -3.47 -2.89
CA LYS A 43 7.76 -3.11 -3.20
C LYS A 43 7.87 -1.80 -3.97
N LEU A 44 6.99 -1.59 -4.95
CA LEU A 44 6.95 -0.34 -5.72
C LEU A 44 6.64 0.86 -4.81
N LEU A 45 5.68 0.71 -3.90
CA LEU A 45 5.34 1.77 -2.93
C LEU A 45 6.49 2.09 -1.97
N ARG A 46 7.32 1.09 -1.60
CA ARG A 46 8.51 1.31 -0.77
C ARG A 46 9.61 2.07 -1.52
N ASN A 47 9.71 1.87 -2.83
CA ASN A 47 10.69 2.56 -3.65
C ASN A 47 10.27 4.02 -3.90
N ASP A 48 9.05 4.22 -4.40
CA ASP A 48 8.48 5.53 -4.65
C ASP A 48 6.94 5.47 -4.62
N PRO A 49 6.30 5.94 -3.54
CA PRO A 49 4.85 5.86 -3.40
C PRO A 49 4.11 6.85 -4.32
N PHE A 50 4.78 7.85 -4.91
CA PHE A 50 4.14 8.81 -5.81
C PHE A 50 4.19 8.37 -7.26
N ARG A 51 5.33 7.80 -7.70
CA ARG A 51 5.57 7.42 -9.10
C ARG A 51 4.57 6.40 -9.65
N TYR A 52 4.12 5.47 -8.80
CA TYR A 52 3.25 4.36 -9.22
C TYR A 52 1.78 4.56 -8.83
N SER A 53 1.43 5.75 -8.32
CA SER A 53 0.04 6.12 -8.07
C SER A 53 -0.70 6.27 -9.40
N LYS A 54 -1.79 5.52 -9.59
CA LYS A 54 -2.64 5.69 -10.79
C LYS A 54 -3.65 6.83 -10.61
N GLU A 55 -4.10 7.05 -9.39
CA GLU A 55 -5.20 7.98 -9.10
C GLU A 55 -4.98 8.68 -7.76
N LYS A 56 -5.26 9.98 -7.73
CA LYS A 56 -5.24 10.81 -6.52
C LYS A 56 -6.65 10.86 -5.95
N LEU A 57 -6.85 10.25 -4.79
CA LEU A 57 -8.17 10.08 -4.14
C LEU A 57 -8.49 11.21 -3.14
N GLY A 58 -7.72 12.30 -3.15
CA GLY A 58 -7.87 13.41 -2.21
C GLY A 58 -6.97 13.28 -0.99
N LYS A 59 -7.53 13.41 0.20
CA LYS A 59 -6.79 13.38 1.48
C LYS A 59 -7.43 12.40 2.46
N ASP A 60 -6.61 11.73 3.26
CA ASP A 60 -7.09 10.94 4.39
C ASP A 60 -7.56 11.83 5.56
N LYS A 61 -8.09 11.21 6.61
CA LYS A 61 -8.58 11.91 7.82
C LYS A 61 -7.53 12.72 8.58
N TYR A 62 -6.25 12.53 8.27
CA TYR A 62 -5.13 13.27 8.85
C TYR A 62 -4.60 14.36 7.91
N GLY A 63 -5.22 14.53 6.73
CA GLY A 63 -4.82 15.51 5.72
C GLY A 63 -3.73 15.02 4.77
N ASN A 64 -3.30 13.76 4.86
CA ASN A 64 -2.26 13.20 3.99
C ASN A 64 -2.83 12.87 2.60
N PRO A 65 -2.07 13.08 1.51
CA PRO A 65 -2.51 12.70 0.18
C PRO A 65 -2.78 11.20 0.09
N MET A 66 -3.92 10.85 -0.49
CA MET A 66 -4.36 9.47 -0.65
C MET A 66 -4.34 9.07 -2.12
N PHE A 67 -3.95 7.83 -2.37
CA PHE A 67 -3.74 7.29 -3.70
C PHE A 67 -4.28 5.87 -3.81
N SER A 68 -4.43 5.41 -5.06
CA SER A 68 -4.67 4.00 -5.36
C SER A 68 -3.61 3.45 -6.31
N ILE A 69 -3.31 2.16 -6.13
CA ILE A 69 -2.55 1.36 -7.08
C ILE A 69 -3.31 0.08 -7.39
N GLU A 70 -3.48 -0.20 -8.67
CA GLU A 70 -4.15 -1.39 -9.15
C GLU A 70 -3.26 -2.63 -9.01
N VAL A 71 -3.83 -3.71 -8.48
CA VAL A 71 -3.19 -5.03 -8.33
C VAL A 71 -3.68 -5.97 -9.44
N THR A 72 -5.00 -6.01 -9.65
CA THR A 72 -5.71 -6.69 -10.75
C THR A 72 -6.88 -5.81 -11.19
N GLY A 73 -7.65 -6.22 -12.21
CA GLY A 73 -8.86 -5.48 -12.62
C GLY A 73 -9.86 -5.22 -11.48
N ASP A 74 -9.90 -6.14 -10.51
CA ASP A 74 -10.88 -6.12 -9.42
C ASP A 74 -10.27 -5.78 -8.05
N ILE A 75 -8.95 -5.73 -7.94
CA ILE A 75 -8.24 -5.53 -6.65
C ILE A 75 -7.35 -4.30 -6.74
N ARG A 76 -7.47 -3.40 -5.75
CA ARG A 76 -6.65 -2.20 -5.62
C ARG A 76 -6.16 -2.03 -4.18
N ILE A 77 -4.98 -1.46 -4.02
CA ILE A 77 -4.44 -1.03 -2.73
C ILE A 77 -4.70 0.47 -2.60
N LEU A 78 -5.38 0.84 -1.53
CA LEU A 78 -5.55 2.22 -1.11
C LEU A 78 -4.48 2.56 -0.08
N TYR A 79 -3.78 3.67 -0.26
CA TYR A 79 -2.73 4.10 0.66
C TYR A 79 -2.68 5.61 0.78
N SER A 80 -2.28 6.10 1.95
CA SER A 80 -1.92 7.51 2.14
C SER A 80 -0.41 7.63 2.36
N VAL A 81 0.14 8.75 1.93
CA VAL A 81 1.57 9.06 2.10
C VAL A 81 1.68 10.17 3.11
N ASP A 82 2.25 9.87 4.28
CA ASP A 82 2.65 10.90 5.25
C ASP A 82 4.00 11.47 4.81
N PRO A 83 4.05 12.74 4.36
CA PRO A 83 5.30 13.34 3.92
C PRO A 83 6.18 13.80 5.09
N LYS A 84 5.75 13.62 6.35
CA LYS A 84 6.56 14.02 7.51
C LYS A 84 7.90 13.29 7.47
N ILE A 85 8.92 14.12 7.25
CA ILE A 85 10.33 13.81 7.37
C ILE A 85 10.55 13.34 8.80
N VAL A 86 10.97 12.09 8.96
CA VAL A 86 11.61 11.64 10.21
C VAL A 86 12.96 12.32 10.31
#